data_AF-A0A2V7YV38-F1
#
_entry.id   AF-A0A2V7YV38-F1
#
_cell.length_a   1.000
_cell.length_b   1.000
_cell.length_c   1.000
_cell.angle_alpha   90.00
_cell.angle_beta   90.00
_cell.angle_gamma   90.00
#
_symmetry.space_group_name_H-M   'P 1'
#
loop_
_entity.id
_entity.type
_entity.pdbx_description
1 polymer ?
#
loop_
_entity_poly.entity_id
_entity_poly.type
_entity_poly.pdbx_seq_one_letter_code
_entity_poly.pdbx_strand_id
1 'polypeptide(L)'
;MPEAAAPSPAVFLDTLPPWASELVRAVSSKQSNAFVLHGVPADLVPVRGPAGLRFLSLDDFLVQQLFAGWSSIVTYNRAEGLGFATPAARSQFQDRLRAYDTIHGTNWADSLPRDAPNCFALLDSYFRQCAAAQPPRPVVLILPFAETVVPAAEVAYRTPEDRAVLVYLRKWSQDPVLLAKNIVVVMVTESLAELDPKLVRSHSTMEVEIV
;
A
#
# COMPACT_ATOMS: atom_id res chain seq x y z
N MET A 1 -15.45 22.73 22.82
CA MET A 1 -14.45 21.72 23.21
C MET A 1 -13.19 22.02 22.43
N PRO A 2 -12.01 22.17 23.06
CA PRO A 2 -10.80 22.43 22.29
C PRO A 2 -10.47 21.18 21.48
N GLU A 3 -10.32 21.36 20.17
CA GLU A 3 -9.83 20.36 19.24
C GLU A 3 -8.41 19.98 19.68
N ALA A 4 -8.23 18.74 20.15
CA ALA A 4 -6.95 18.27 20.62
C ALA A 4 -5.95 18.38 19.46
N ALA A 5 -5.01 19.33 19.57
CA ALA A 5 -3.98 19.54 18.58
C ALA A 5 -3.26 18.21 18.32
N ALA A 6 -3.16 17.82 17.05
CA ALA A 6 -2.45 16.62 16.66
C ALA A 6 -1.03 16.63 17.27
N PRO A 7 -0.58 15.54 17.90
CA PRO A 7 0.72 15.50 18.55
C PRO A 7 1.82 15.83 17.54
N SER A 8 2.89 16.48 18.01
CA SER A 8 4.05 16.75 17.15
C SER A 8 4.59 15.45 16.53
N PRO A 9 5.14 15.46 15.30
CA PRO A 9 5.57 14.24 14.60
C PRO A 9 6.53 13.36 15.41
N ALA A 10 7.40 13.96 16.22
CA ALA A 10 8.32 13.23 17.10
C ALA A 10 7.58 12.46 18.20
N VAL A 11 6.62 13.10 18.88
CA VAL A 11 5.82 12.48 19.94
C VAL A 11 4.94 11.35 19.38
N PHE A 12 4.43 11.50 18.15
CA PHE A 12 3.69 10.43 17.48
C PHE A 12 4.57 9.20 17.25
N LEU A 13 5.79 9.38 16.72
CA LEU A 13 6.72 8.25 16.49
C LEU A 13 7.06 7.49 17.76
N ASP A 14 7.18 8.17 18.89
CA ASP A 14 7.49 7.56 20.19
C ASP A 14 6.33 6.72 20.76
N THR A 15 5.11 6.91 20.26
CA THR A 15 3.93 6.09 20.64
C THR A 15 3.75 4.82 19.82
N LEU A 16 4.46 4.71 18.69
CA LEU A 16 4.33 3.57 17.79
C LEU A 16 5.24 2.41 18.22
N PRO A 17 4.88 1.16 17.88
CA PRO A 17 5.83 0.07 17.92
C PRO A 17 7.10 0.38 17.11
N PRO A 18 8.28 -0.15 17.49
CA PRO A 18 9.55 0.17 16.83
C PRO A 18 9.51 -0.01 15.31
N TRP A 19 8.99 -1.14 14.82
CA TRP A 19 8.86 -1.45 13.39
C TRP A 19 8.00 -0.41 12.64
N ALA A 20 6.91 0.05 13.26
CA ALA A 20 6.01 1.02 12.66
C ALA A 20 6.65 2.42 12.62
N SER A 21 7.41 2.77 13.67
CA SER A 21 8.18 4.01 13.70
C SER A 21 9.27 4.03 12.63
N GLU A 22 9.90 2.88 12.35
CA GLU A 22 10.87 2.71 11.28
C GLU A 22 10.24 2.91 9.90
N LEU A 23 9.10 2.25 9.64
CA LEU A 23 8.34 2.42 8.40
C LEU A 23 7.99 3.90 8.14
N VAL A 24 7.45 4.62 9.14
CA VAL A 24 7.10 6.04 8.98
C VAL A 24 8.34 6.89 8.71
N ARG A 25 9.47 6.62 9.37
CA ARG A 25 10.73 7.33 9.11
C ARG A 25 11.23 7.07 7.69
N ALA A 26 11.19 5.82 7.22
CA ALA A 26 11.62 5.45 5.87
C ALA A 26 10.75 6.10 4.79
N VAL A 27 9.43 6.10 4.97
CA VAL A 27 8.47 6.79 4.09
C VAL A 27 8.72 8.31 4.08
N SER A 28 8.85 8.91 5.26
CA SER A 28 9.02 10.38 5.39
C SER A 28 10.34 10.87 4.82
N SER A 29 11.40 10.07 4.94
CA SER A 29 12.72 10.37 4.38
C SER A 29 12.87 9.94 2.91
N LYS A 30 11.83 9.34 2.31
CA LYS A 30 11.83 8.84 0.93
C LYS A 30 12.99 7.88 0.65
N GLN A 31 13.31 7.02 1.60
CA GLN A 31 14.33 5.97 1.42
C GLN A 31 13.87 4.90 0.44
N SER A 32 12.60 4.52 0.53
CA SER A 32 11.92 3.61 -0.40
C SER A 32 10.44 3.98 -0.47
N ASN A 33 9.78 3.50 -1.52
CA ASN A 33 8.33 3.55 -1.66
C ASN A 33 7.70 2.16 -1.75
N ALA A 34 8.47 1.08 -1.62
CA ALA A 34 7.99 -0.29 -1.62
C ALA A 34 8.48 -1.00 -0.36
N PHE A 35 7.55 -1.42 0.49
CA PHE A 35 7.83 -2.00 1.79
C PHE A 35 7.24 -3.40 1.89
N VAL A 36 7.97 -4.33 2.48
CA VAL A 36 7.46 -5.66 2.83
C VAL A 36 7.41 -5.77 4.35
N LEU A 37 6.20 -5.82 4.89
CA LEU A 37 5.93 -6.13 6.28
C LEU A 37 5.82 -7.66 6.43
N HIS A 38 6.62 -8.24 7.31
CA HIS A 38 6.63 -9.68 7.55
C HIS A 38 6.69 -10.02 9.04
N GLY A 39 6.38 -11.27 9.42
CA GLY A 39 6.36 -11.71 10.82
C GLY A 39 5.01 -12.29 11.21
N VAL A 40 4.40 -11.79 12.29
CA VAL A 40 3.07 -12.24 12.77
C VAL A 40 2.00 -11.18 12.47
N PRO A 41 1.61 -10.96 11.19
CA PRO A 41 0.65 -9.92 10.81
C PRO A 41 -0.77 -10.14 11.36
N ALA A 42 -1.10 -11.36 11.80
CA ALA A 42 -2.38 -11.69 12.43
C ALA A 42 -2.48 -11.23 13.89
N ASP A 43 -1.37 -10.81 14.52
CA ASP A 43 -1.40 -10.32 15.90
C ASP A 43 -1.96 -8.89 15.98
N LEU A 44 -2.53 -8.55 17.13
CA LEU A 44 -3.08 -7.22 17.37
C LEU A 44 -1.96 -6.23 17.71
N VAL A 45 -1.95 -5.09 17.03
CA VAL A 45 -0.98 -4.04 17.26
C VAL A 45 -1.37 -3.21 18.48
N PRO A 46 -0.50 -3.10 19.51
CA PRO A 46 -0.75 -2.25 20.67
C PRO A 46 -0.62 -0.78 20.29
N VAL A 47 -1.67 0.01 20.54
CA VAL A 47 -1.72 1.45 20.31
C VAL A 47 -1.98 2.15 21.63
N ARG A 48 -1.08 3.05 22.02
CA ARG A 48 -1.25 3.90 23.20
C ARG A 48 -1.97 5.18 22.80
N GLY A 49 -3.15 5.41 23.35
CA GLY A 49 -3.92 6.63 23.15
C GLY A 49 -4.30 7.32 24.47
N PRO A 50 -4.98 8.47 24.40
CA PRO A 50 -5.45 9.20 25.58
C PRO A 50 -6.39 8.37 26.47
N ALA A 51 -7.13 7.42 25.89
CA ALA A 51 -8.04 6.52 26.58
C ALA A 51 -7.38 5.24 27.12
N GLY A 52 -6.05 5.12 27.02
CA GLY A 52 -5.29 3.94 27.45
C GLY A 52 -4.76 3.09 26.29
N LEU A 53 -4.34 1.86 26.61
CA LEU A 53 -3.84 0.89 25.65
C LEU A 53 -5.01 0.21 24.95
N ARG A 54 -4.98 0.20 23.62
CA ARG A 54 -5.94 -0.52 22.77
C ARG A 54 -5.20 -1.39 21.77
N PHE A 55 -5.88 -2.41 21.27
CA PHE A 55 -5.33 -3.40 20.35
C PHE A 55 -6.12 -3.33 19.05
N LEU A 56 -5.43 -3.13 17.92
CA LEU A 56 -6.04 -3.04 16.59
C LEU A 56 -5.55 -4.19 15.71
N SER A 57 -6.36 -4.60 14.73
CA SER A 57 -5.85 -5.42 13.63
C SER A 57 -4.72 -4.68 12.90
N LEU A 58 -3.81 -5.39 12.24
CA LEU A 58 -2.76 -4.76 11.44
C LEU A 58 -3.35 -3.82 10.37
N ASP A 59 -4.43 -4.24 9.70
CA ASP A 59 -5.11 -3.42 8.70
C ASP A 59 -5.68 -2.12 9.31
N ASP A 60 -6.38 -2.21 10.43
CA ASP A 60 -6.91 -1.01 11.12
C ASP A 60 -5.78 -0.11 11.64
N PHE A 61 -4.68 -0.69 12.10
CA PHE A 61 -3.51 0.06 12.52
C PHE A 61 -2.89 0.83 11.35
N LEU A 62 -2.63 0.16 10.22
CA LEU A 62 -2.06 0.80 9.03
C LEU A 62 -2.99 1.91 8.50
N VAL A 63 -4.28 1.62 8.37
CA VAL A 63 -5.26 2.55 7.79
C VAL A 63 -5.60 3.70 8.73
N GLN A 64 -5.94 3.40 9.99
CA GLN A 64 -6.52 4.38 10.92
C GLN A 64 -5.50 5.05 11.84
N GLN A 65 -4.29 4.51 11.96
CA GLN A 65 -3.22 5.13 12.77
C GLN A 65 -2.07 5.61 11.89
N LEU A 66 -1.46 4.71 11.14
CA LEU A 66 -0.21 5.01 10.44
C LEU A 66 -0.42 5.96 9.26
N PHE A 67 -1.42 5.66 8.43
CA PHE A 67 -1.73 6.40 7.21
C PHE A 67 -3.00 7.26 7.33
N ALA A 68 -3.49 7.52 8.54
CA ALA A 68 -4.73 8.26 8.76
C ALA A 68 -4.79 9.64 8.07
N GLY A 69 -3.63 10.31 7.93
CA GLY A 69 -3.51 11.60 7.24
C GLY A 69 -3.43 11.51 5.72
N TRP A 70 -3.42 10.31 5.13
CA TRP A 70 -3.25 10.12 3.69
C TRP A 70 -4.57 10.19 2.95
N SER A 71 -4.55 10.94 1.84
CA SER A 71 -5.76 11.24 1.08
C SER A 71 -6.34 10.06 0.30
N SER A 72 -5.53 9.01 0.06
CA SER A 72 -5.92 7.84 -0.71
C SER A 72 -5.20 6.62 -0.16
N ILE A 73 -5.98 5.68 0.37
CA ILE A 73 -5.50 4.39 0.84
C ILE A 73 -6.32 3.34 0.09
N VAL A 74 -5.63 2.58 -0.73
CA VAL A 74 -6.17 1.53 -1.59
C VAL A 74 -5.67 0.21 -1.07
N THR A 75 -6.53 -0.81 -1.03
CA THR A 75 -6.15 -2.17 -0.68
C THR A 75 -6.30 -3.06 -1.91
N TYR A 76 -5.48 -4.10 -2.02
CA TYR A 76 -5.72 -5.15 -3.00
C TYR A 76 -5.29 -6.51 -2.44
N ASN A 77 -6.18 -7.50 -2.53
CA ASN A 77 -5.86 -8.90 -2.31
C ASN A 77 -6.57 -9.76 -3.37
N ARG A 78 -6.11 -11.00 -3.54
CA ARG A 78 -6.63 -11.90 -4.58
C ARG A 78 -8.09 -12.31 -4.37
N ALA A 79 -8.58 -12.30 -3.13
CA ALA A 79 -9.93 -12.73 -2.81
C ALA A 79 -10.98 -11.62 -3.04
N GLU A 80 -10.67 -10.39 -2.68
CA GLU A 80 -11.60 -9.26 -2.67
C GLU A 80 -11.37 -8.28 -3.84
N GLY A 81 -10.19 -8.32 -4.46
CA GLY A 81 -9.79 -7.36 -5.49
C GLY A 81 -9.46 -5.99 -4.90
N LEU A 82 -9.81 -4.92 -5.62
CA LEU A 82 -9.54 -3.54 -5.19
C LEU A 82 -10.51 -3.10 -4.08
N GLY A 83 -9.96 -2.69 -2.94
CA GLY A 83 -10.66 -2.06 -1.82
C GLY A 83 -10.18 -0.64 -1.56
N PHE A 84 -10.94 0.10 -0.75
CA PHE A 84 -10.67 1.50 -0.42
C PHE A 84 -10.97 1.75 1.06
N ALA A 85 -10.04 2.37 1.78
CA ALA A 85 -10.19 2.62 3.21
C ALA A 85 -11.33 3.59 3.55
N THR A 86 -11.64 4.53 2.63
CA THR A 86 -12.68 5.53 2.86
C THR A 86 -13.58 5.71 1.63
N PRO A 87 -14.86 6.08 1.81
CA PRO A 87 -15.75 6.43 0.71
C PRO A 87 -15.18 7.56 -0.18
N ALA A 88 -14.47 8.51 0.44
CA ALA A 88 -13.82 9.59 -0.27
C ALA A 88 -12.69 9.10 -1.19
N ALA A 89 -11.88 8.13 -0.74
CA ALA A 89 -10.85 7.52 -1.58
C ALA A 89 -11.48 6.78 -2.76
N ARG A 90 -12.57 6.02 -2.51
CA ARG A 90 -13.32 5.31 -3.56
C ARG A 90 -13.90 6.24 -4.62
N SER A 91 -14.63 7.28 -4.22
CA SER A 91 -15.23 8.24 -5.16
C SER A 91 -14.16 8.86 -6.06
N GLN A 92 -13.02 9.24 -5.47
CA GLN A 92 -11.97 9.89 -6.23
C GLN A 92 -11.21 8.92 -7.15
N PHE A 93 -11.09 7.64 -6.76
CA PHE A 93 -10.61 6.62 -7.69
C PHE A 93 -11.57 6.46 -8.87
N GLN A 94 -12.88 6.39 -8.61
CA GLN A 94 -13.90 6.26 -9.66
C GLN A 94 -13.92 7.45 -10.63
N ASP A 95 -13.78 8.68 -10.12
CA ASP A 95 -13.71 9.88 -10.97
C ASP A 95 -12.53 9.82 -11.96
N ARG A 96 -11.38 9.32 -11.48
CA ARG A 96 -10.17 9.11 -12.28
C ARG A 96 -10.33 7.95 -13.25
N LEU A 97 -11.09 6.92 -12.87
CA LEU A 97 -11.41 5.78 -13.72
C LEU A 97 -12.31 6.14 -14.89
N ARG A 98 -13.27 7.06 -14.71
CA ARG A 98 -14.12 7.55 -15.80
C ARG A 98 -13.31 8.22 -16.92
N ALA A 99 -12.27 8.96 -16.55
CA ALA A 99 -11.34 9.54 -17.52
C ALA A 99 -10.56 8.46 -18.26
N TYR A 100 -10.14 7.40 -17.56
CA TYR A 100 -9.48 6.24 -18.15
C TYR A 100 -10.39 5.49 -19.13
N ASP A 101 -11.63 5.20 -18.72
CA ASP A 101 -12.64 4.52 -19.53
C ASP A 101 -12.94 5.27 -20.83
N THR A 102 -13.01 6.60 -20.78
CA THR A 102 -13.21 7.44 -21.97
C THR A 102 -12.08 7.30 -23.00
N ILE A 103 -10.84 7.11 -22.52
CA ILE A 103 -9.64 6.99 -23.38
C ILE A 103 -9.48 5.56 -23.91
N HIS A 104 -9.78 4.55 -23.07
CA HIS A 104 -9.50 3.15 -23.37
C HIS A 104 -10.72 2.34 -23.84
N GLY A 105 -11.92 2.94 -23.84
CA GLY A 105 -13.16 2.27 -24.23
C GLY A 105 -13.59 1.16 -23.26
N THR A 106 -13.14 1.20 -22.01
CA THR A 106 -13.50 0.27 -20.94
C THR A 106 -14.71 0.78 -20.16
N ASN A 107 -15.32 -0.08 -19.33
CA ASN A 107 -16.39 0.33 -18.39
C ASN A 107 -16.05 -0.05 -16.95
N TRP A 108 -14.80 0.21 -16.55
CA TRP A 108 -14.29 -0.21 -15.24
C TRP A 108 -14.76 0.69 -14.09
N ALA A 109 -15.21 1.92 -14.38
CA ALA A 109 -15.86 2.83 -13.43
C ALA A 109 -17.13 2.22 -12.83
N ASP A 110 -17.89 1.48 -13.63
CA ASP A 110 -19.13 0.82 -13.20
C ASP A 110 -18.86 -0.57 -12.61
N SER A 111 -17.89 -1.30 -13.16
CA SER A 111 -17.52 -2.64 -12.71
C SER A 111 -16.00 -2.82 -12.69
N LEU A 112 -15.43 -2.76 -11.49
CA LEU A 112 -13.99 -2.96 -11.31
C LEU A 112 -13.57 -4.36 -11.81
N PRO A 113 -12.42 -4.47 -12.48
CA PRO A 113 -11.89 -5.77 -12.85
C PRO A 113 -11.60 -6.61 -11.60
N ARG A 114 -11.69 -7.93 -11.77
CA ARG A 114 -11.36 -8.90 -10.71
C ARG A 114 -10.01 -9.57 -10.92
N ASP A 115 -9.49 -9.56 -12.15
CA ASP A 115 -8.18 -10.14 -12.45
C ASP A 115 -7.05 -9.17 -12.08
N ALA A 116 -5.96 -9.74 -11.58
CA ALA A 116 -4.82 -8.96 -11.10
C ALA A 116 -4.19 -8.07 -12.17
N PRO A 117 -3.94 -8.54 -13.42
CA PRO A 117 -3.31 -7.71 -14.44
C PRO A 117 -4.07 -6.41 -14.72
N ASN A 118 -5.40 -6.47 -14.87
CA ASN A 118 -6.21 -5.27 -15.12
C ASN A 118 -6.26 -4.36 -13.90
N CYS A 119 -6.39 -4.92 -12.67
CA CYS A 119 -6.31 -4.11 -11.45
C CYS A 119 -4.98 -3.35 -11.34
N PHE A 120 -3.85 -4.01 -11.62
CA PHE A 120 -2.53 -3.39 -11.55
C PHE A 120 -2.28 -2.38 -12.68
N ALA A 121 -2.83 -2.61 -13.87
CA ALA A 121 -2.81 -1.61 -14.94
C ALA A 121 -3.58 -0.34 -14.55
N LEU A 122 -4.74 -0.49 -13.91
CA LEU A 122 -5.52 0.62 -13.38
C LEU A 122 -4.79 1.36 -12.27
N LEU A 123 -4.16 0.64 -11.34
CA LEU A 123 -3.34 1.22 -10.29
C LEU A 123 -2.15 2.00 -10.86
N ASP A 124 -1.46 1.50 -11.88
CA ASP A 124 -0.35 2.22 -12.53
C ASP A 124 -0.82 3.54 -13.14
N SER A 125 -1.98 3.53 -13.83
CA SER A 125 -2.58 4.75 -14.37
C SER A 125 -2.99 5.71 -13.26
N TYR A 126 -3.64 5.21 -12.21
CA TYR A 126 -4.07 6.00 -11.06
C TYR A 126 -2.88 6.67 -10.34
N PHE A 127 -1.80 5.92 -10.09
CA PHE A 127 -0.58 6.46 -9.48
C PHE A 127 0.04 7.57 -10.32
N ARG A 128 0.10 7.41 -11.64
CA ARG A 128 0.62 8.45 -12.55
C ARG A 128 -0.25 9.71 -12.51
N GLN A 129 -1.57 9.57 -12.49
CA GLN A 129 -2.48 10.70 -12.39
C GLN A 129 -2.37 11.43 -11.05
N CYS A 130 -2.26 10.69 -9.95
CA CYS A 130 -2.05 11.26 -8.60
C CYS A 130 -0.70 11.97 -8.46
N ALA A 131 0.36 11.40 -9.06
CA ALA A 131 1.69 12.00 -9.08
C ALA A 131 1.76 13.27 -9.93
N ALA A 132 0.97 13.35 -11.01
CA ALA A 132 0.87 14.50 -11.92
C ALA A 132 -0.10 15.59 -11.43
N ALA A 133 -0.94 15.32 -10.44
CA ALA A 133 -1.85 16.30 -9.86
C ALA A 133 -1.08 17.46 -9.19
N GLN A 134 -1.72 18.64 -9.11
CA GLN A 134 -1.15 19.83 -8.47
C GLN A 134 -2.13 20.38 -7.42
N PRO A 135 -1.82 20.29 -6.10
CA PRO A 135 -0.64 19.62 -5.54
C PRO A 135 -0.67 18.09 -5.76
N PRO A 136 0.50 17.42 -5.71
CA PRO A 136 0.57 15.96 -5.80
C PRO A 136 -0.26 15.30 -4.72
N ARG A 137 -0.84 14.16 -5.08
CA ARG A 137 -1.69 13.42 -4.17
C ARG A 137 -1.00 12.15 -3.68
N PRO A 138 -0.66 12.06 -2.38
CA PRO A 138 -0.09 10.86 -1.80
C PRO A 138 -1.09 9.70 -1.85
N VAL A 139 -0.59 8.50 -2.16
CA VAL A 139 -1.37 7.26 -2.24
C VAL A 139 -0.62 6.17 -1.50
N VAL A 140 -1.34 5.40 -0.67
CA VAL A 140 -0.85 4.14 -0.11
C VAL A 140 -1.61 3.00 -0.78
N LEU A 141 -0.89 2.04 -1.34
CA LEU A 141 -1.42 0.74 -1.72
C LEU A 141 -1.00 -0.28 -0.67
N ILE A 142 -1.96 -0.93 -0.02
CA ILE A 142 -1.71 -2.03 0.91
C ILE A 142 -2.07 -3.33 0.19
N LEU A 143 -1.17 -4.30 0.23
CA LEU A 143 -1.33 -5.63 -0.36
C LEU A 143 -1.30 -6.68 0.77
N PRO A 144 -2.44 -6.94 1.44
CA PRO A 144 -2.56 -8.07 2.36
C PRO A 144 -2.38 -9.39 1.60
N PHE A 145 -1.84 -10.40 2.29
CA PHE A 145 -1.58 -11.73 1.72
C PHE A 145 -0.75 -11.65 0.43
N ALA A 146 0.34 -10.89 0.47
CA ALA A 146 1.15 -10.57 -0.70
C ALA A 146 1.72 -11.84 -1.39
N GLU A 147 1.94 -12.93 -0.65
CA GLU A 147 2.33 -14.24 -1.16
C GLU A 147 1.31 -14.83 -2.14
N THR A 148 0.03 -14.46 -2.05
CA THR A 148 -1.00 -14.91 -3.00
C THR A 148 -0.98 -14.15 -4.32
N VAL A 149 -0.36 -12.96 -4.31
CA VAL A 149 -0.28 -12.01 -5.43
C VAL A 149 1.07 -12.11 -6.14
N VAL A 150 2.14 -12.37 -5.39
CA VAL A 150 3.52 -12.47 -5.89
C VAL A 150 4.25 -13.67 -5.24
N PRO A 151 3.76 -14.90 -5.45
CA PRO A 151 4.28 -16.07 -4.75
C PRO A 151 5.74 -16.36 -5.09
N ALA A 152 6.44 -16.97 -4.14
CA ALA A 152 7.71 -17.66 -4.33
C ALA A 152 7.54 -18.95 -5.16
N ALA A 153 6.98 -18.83 -6.36
CA ALA A 153 6.82 -19.95 -7.29
C ALA A 153 8.04 -20.11 -8.19
N GLU A 154 8.43 -21.36 -8.44
CA GLU A 154 9.40 -21.67 -9.49
C GLU A 154 8.89 -21.14 -10.84
N VAL A 155 9.82 -20.80 -11.73
CA VAL A 155 9.50 -20.16 -13.02
C VAL A 155 8.48 -20.98 -13.83
N ALA A 156 8.51 -22.31 -13.72
CA ALA A 156 7.59 -23.22 -14.42
C ALA A 156 6.14 -23.15 -13.90
N TYR A 157 5.93 -22.77 -12.64
CA TYR A 157 4.60 -22.72 -12.01
C TYR A 157 4.03 -21.31 -11.89
N ARG A 158 4.75 -20.28 -12.36
CA ARG A 158 4.23 -18.91 -12.37
C ARG A 158 3.15 -18.74 -13.42
N THR A 159 2.00 -18.24 -13.00
CA THR A 159 0.95 -17.84 -13.92
C THR A 159 1.38 -16.57 -14.69
N PRO A 160 0.78 -16.29 -15.86
CA PRO A 160 0.95 -15.00 -16.54
C PRO A 160 0.58 -13.80 -15.65
N GLU A 161 -0.40 -13.97 -14.77
CA GLU A 161 -0.86 -12.94 -13.84
C GLU A 161 0.22 -12.59 -12.82
N ASP A 162 0.82 -13.59 -12.16
CA ASP A 162 1.88 -13.39 -11.16
C ASP A 162 3.09 -12.66 -11.80
N ARG A 163 3.43 -13.00 -13.05
CA ARG A 163 4.52 -12.34 -13.78
C ARG A 163 4.19 -10.89 -14.08
N ALA A 164 2.96 -10.57 -14.46
CA ALA A 164 2.53 -9.21 -14.74
C ALA A 164 2.59 -8.35 -13.47
N VAL A 165 2.06 -8.86 -12.36
CA VAL A 165 2.06 -8.15 -11.07
C VAL A 165 3.49 -7.90 -10.56
N LEU A 166 4.37 -8.90 -10.62
CA LEU A 166 5.78 -8.74 -10.26
C LEU A 166 6.46 -7.61 -11.06
N VAL A 167 6.15 -7.49 -12.35
CA VAL A 167 6.69 -6.41 -13.20
C VAL A 167 6.19 -5.05 -12.73
N TYR A 168 4.89 -4.91 -12.41
CA TYR A 168 4.35 -3.66 -11.89
C TYR A 168 4.99 -3.25 -10.56
N LEU A 169 5.11 -4.18 -9.60
CA LEU A 169 5.71 -3.88 -8.29
C LEU A 169 7.18 -3.46 -8.42
N ARG A 170 7.97 -4.16 -9.24
CA ARG A 170 9.35 -3.76 -9.51
C ARG A 170 9.43 -2.40 -10.18
N LYS A 171 8.60 -2.17 -11.20
CA LYS A 171 8.49 -0.88 -11.90
C LYS A 171 8.17 0.25 -10.91
N TRP A 172 7.20 0.07 -10.02
CA TRP A 172 6.81 1.08 -9.05
C TRP A 172 7.88 1.35 -7.99
N SER A 173 8.55 0.30 -7.50
CA SER A 173 9.63 0.44 -6.52
C SER A 173 10.84 1.21 -7.06
N GLN A 174 11.05 1.18 -8.38
CA GLN A 174 12.19 1.79 -9.04
C GLN A 174 11.87 3.15 -9.68
N ASP A 175 10.61 3.61 -9.59
CA ASP A 175 10.17 4.85 -10.22
C ASP A 175 10.43 6.05 -9.29
N PRO A 176 11.41 6.92 -9.61
CA PRO A 176 11.76 8.06 -8.76
C PRO A 176 10.64 9.10 -8.68
N VAL A 177 9.73 9.15 -9.67
CA VAL A 177 8.58 10.06 -9.64
C VAL A 177 7.59 9.60 -8.58
N LEU A 178 7.30 8.29 -8.53
CA LEU A 178 6.38 7.73 -7.52
C LEU A 178 6.92 7.93 -6.10
N LEU A 179 8.22 7.68 -5.89
CA LEU A 179 8.90 7.95 -4.64
C LEU A 179 8.83 9.44 -4.26
N ALA A 180 9.15 10.34 -5.19
CA ALA A 180 9.16 11.78 -4.94
C ALA A 180 7.76 12.34 -4.61
N LYS A 181 6.70 11.71 -5.11
CA LYS A 181 5.30 12.15 -4.96
C LYS A 181 4.52 11.38 -3.89
N ASN A 182 5.21 10.64 -3.03
CA ASN A 182 4.63 9.87 -1.92
C ASN A 182 3.58 8.86 -2.42
N ILE A 183 3.94 8.04 -3.41
CA ILE A 183 3.16 6.86 -3.80
C ILE A 183 3.83 5.65 -3.20
N VAL A 184 3.22 5.09 -2.15
CA VAL A 184 3.80 4.03 -1.31
C VAL A 184 3.05 2.72 -1.51
N VAL A 185 3.79 1.63 -1.62
CA VAL A 185 3.28 0.26 -1.70
C VAL A 185 3.74 -0.49 -0.46
N VAL A 186 2.80 -1.02 0.30
CA VAL A 186 3.04 -1.82 1.50
C VAL A 186 2.52 -3.22 1.23
N MET A 187 3.40 -4.20 1.23
CA MET A 187 3.09 -5.62 1.05
C MET A 187 3.14 -6.29 2.41
N VAL A 188 2.13 -7.09 2.74
CA VAL A 188 2.05 -7.78 4.03
C VAL A 188 2.07 -9.27 3.76
N THR A 189 2.98 -9.98 4.43
CA THR A 189 3.12 -11.44 4.35
C THR A 189 3.47 -12.00 5.72
N GLU A 190 3.27 -13.29 5.95
CA GLU A 190 3.77 -13.93 7.18
C GLU A 190 5.29 -14.19 7.08
N SER A 191 5.76 -14.59 5.90
CA SER A 191 7.14 -14.99 5.69
C SER A 191 7.70 -14.47 4.38
N LEU A 192 8.88 -13.85 4.43
CA LEU A 192 9.62 -13.41 3.23
C LEU A 192 9.93 -14.56 2.26
N ALA A 193 10.01 -15.80 2.77
CA ALA A 193 10.27 -16.97 1.93
C ALA A 193 9.11 -17.31 0.99
N GLU A 194 7.92 -16.78 1.24
CA GLU A 194 6.70 -17.01 0.45
C GLU A 194 6.54 -15.98 -0.68
N LEU A 195 7.36 -14.93 -0.71
CA LEU A 195 7.36 -13.90 -1.75
C LEU A 195 8.43 -14.14 -2.82
N ASP A 196 8.16 -13.67 -4.05
CA ASP A 196 9.12 -13.81 -5.16
C ASP A 196 10.50 -13.22 -4.79
N PRO A 197 11.59 -14.02 -4.90
CA PRO A 197 12.93 -13.58 -4.51
C PRO A 197 13.45 -12.34 -5.26
N LYS A 198 12.94 -12.05 -6.47
CA LYS A 198 13.34 -10.86 -7.25
C LYS A 198 12.75 -9.57 -6.68
N LEU A 199 11.67 -9.68 -5.92
CA LEU A 199 11.04 -8.55 -5.23
C LEU A 199 11.77 -8.31 -3.90
N VAL A 200 11.90 -9.35 -3.08
CA VAL A 200 12.55 -9.29 -1.75
C VAL A 200 14.01 -8.83 -1.87
N ARG A 201 14.79 -9.41 -2.79
CA ARG A 201 16.21 -9.04 -2.97
C ARG A 201 16.42 -7.73 -3.73
N SER A 202 15.36 -7.01 -4.08
CA SER A 202 15.49 -5.75 -4.81
C SER A 202 15.97 -4.65 -3.87
N HIS A 203 17.02 -3.91 -4.24
CA HIS A 203 17.51 -2.78 -3.45
C HIS A 203 16.49 -1.64 -3.28
N SER A 204 15.44 -1.65 -4.10
CA SER A 204 14.35 -0.67 -4.07
C SER A 204 13.25 -1.04 -3.07
N THR A 205 13.26 -2.25 -2.54
CA THR A 205 12.28 -2.74 -1.58
C THR A 205 12.93 -2.78 -0.19
N MET A 206 12.20 -2.29 0.81
CA MET A 206 12.65 -2.30 2.21
C MET A 206 11.81 -3.30 3.01
N GLU A 207 12.49 -4.18 3.73
CA GLU A 207 11.87 -5.15 4.64
C GLU A 207 11.69 -4.52 6.02
N VAL A 208 10.55 -4.78 6.66
CA VAL A 208 10.26 -4.34 8.04
C VAL A 208 9.62 -5.51 8.78
N GLU A 209 10.28 -5.97 9.83
CA GLU A 209 9.82 -7.10 10.64
C GLU A 209 8.84 -6.64 11.72
N ILE A 210 7.67 -7.28 11.78
CA ILE A 210 6.69 -7.11 12.84
C ILE A 210 7.10 -8.00 14.01
N VAL A 211 7.68 -7.37 15.04
CA VAL A 211 8.08 -7.94 16.34
C VAL A 211 7.07 -7.68 17.44
#